data_AF-A0A1V4VJJ4-F1
#
_entry.id   AF-A0A1V4VJJ4-F1
#
_cell.length_a   1.000
_cell.length_b   1.000
_cell.length_c   1.000
_cell.angle_alpha   90.00
_cell.angle_beta   90.00
_cell.angle_gamma   90.00
#
_symmetry.space_group_name_H-M   'P 1'
#
loop_
_entity.id
_entity.type
_entity.pdbx_description
1 polymer ?
#
loop_
_entity_poly.entity_id
_entity_poly.type
_entity_poly.pdbx_seq_one_letter_code
_entity_poly.pdbx_strand_id
1 'polypeptide(L)'
;MAKQGKKEFTLTASGYEYDRDLAKLPVKVFPALQALIANQHDLIEISKIHAPEKSIFLEAHLAELIEVEETIAKEYAKHCAKKEELKKKRQDKEKIIKSMPQSDETNNLQFGYDERVKENEALLDEMAGRMSPGLPSARFAAGVKPPLKQEDRDVRRIAIGASIKALRALLGRELNEQELSIIESQVDSYL
;
A
#
# COMPACT_ATOMS: atom_id res chain seq x y z
N MET A 1 -0.61 5.09 -30.65
CA MET A 1 0.35 4.63 -29.64
C MET A 1 0.07 5.37 -28.34
N ALA A 2 -0.46 4.69 -27.32
CA ALA A 2 -0.77 5.31 -26.04
C ALA A 2 0.55 5.60 -25.30
N LYS A 3 0.79 6.87 -24.94
CA LYS A 3 1.90 7.26 -24.07
C LYS A 3 1.73 6.51 -22.75
N GLN A 4 2.64 5.59 -22.43
CA GLN A 4 2.73 5.01 -21.09
C GLN A 4 2.85 6.18 -20.11
N GLY A 5 1.86 6.33 -19.23
CA GLY A 5 1.89 7.37 -18.20
C GLY A 5 3.16 7.22 -17.40
N LYS A 6 3.87 8.33 -17.15
CA LYS A 6 5.06 8.33 -16.28
C LYS A 6 4.66 7.71 -14.94
N LYS A 7 5.34 6.64 -14.54
CA LYS A 7 5.16 6.03 -13.21
C LYS A 7 5.52 7.09 -12.16
N GLU A 8 4.61 7.35 -11.23
CA GLU A 8 4.85 8.30 -10.14
C GLU A 8 5.55 7.57 -8.99
N PHE A 9 6.85 7.83 -8.84
CA PHE A 9 7.62 7.37 -7.70
C PHE A 9 7.52 8.37 -6.56
N THR A 10 7.35 7.87 -5.33
CA THR A 10 7.33 8.68 -4.11
C THR A 10 8.51 8.27 -3.23
N LEU A 11 9.16 9.25 -2.59
CA LEU A 11 10.27 8.99 -1.66
C LEU A 11 9.73 8.68 -0.26
N THR A 12 10.26 7.64 0.39
CA THR A 12 10.03 7.40 1.82
C THR A 12 10.91 8.31 2.68
N ALA A 13 10.59 8.44 3.97
CA ALA A 13 11.44 9.14 4.93
C ALA A 13 12.86 8.52 5.05
N SER A 14 13.01 7.24 4.71
CA SER A 14 14.30 6.54 4.63
C SER A 14 15.04 6.76 3.30
N GLY A 15 14.50 7.57 2.38
CA GLY A 15 15.12 7.89 1.09
C GLY A 15 14.86 6.89 -0.03
N TYR A 16 14.02 5.88 0.17
CA TYR A 16 13.70 4.88 -0.86
C TYR A 16 12.59 5.36 -1.79
N GLU A 17 12.80 5.19 -3.09
CA GLU A 17 11.75 5.40 -4.09
C GLU A 17 10.83 4.18 -4.17
N TYR A 18 9.52 4.43 -4.18
CA TYR A 18 8.53 3.38 -4.37
C TYR A 18 7.41 3.82 -5.32
N ASP A 19 6.85 2.87 -6.07
CA ASP A 19 5.72 3.09 -6.97
C ASP A 19 4.43 3.20 -6.15
N ARG A 20 3.79 4.38 -6.24
CA ARG A 20 2.59 4.71 -5.48
C ARG A 20 1.34 4.00 -5.97
N ASP A 21 1.32 3.58 -7.24
CA ASP A 21 0.18 2.87 -7.81
C ASP A 21 0.20 1.39 -7.42
N LEU A 22 1.37 0.81 -7.15
CA LEU A 22 1.48 -0.53 -6.56
C LEU A 22 0.93 -0.56 -5.13
N ALA A 23 1.05 0.52 -4.37
CA ALA A 23 0.50 0.62 -3.01
C ALA A 23 -1.04 0.61 -2.95
N LYS A 24 -1.73 0.82 -4.08
CA LYS A 24 -3.19 0.79 -4.19
C LYS A 24 -3.73 -0.60 -4.54
N LEU A 25 -2.85 -1.57 -4.75
CA LEU A 25 -3.27 -2.92 -5.13
C LEU A 25 -3.94 -3.66 -3.97
N PRO A 26 -4.83 -4.62 -4.28
CA PRO A 26 -5.40 -5.51 -3.26
C PRO A 26 -4.32 -6.32 -2.53
N VAL A 27 -3.27 -6.71 -3.24
CA VAL A 27 -2.04 -7.23 -2.65
C VAL A 27 -1.32 -6.07 -1.97
N LYS A 28 -1.02 -6.23 -0.68
CA LYS A 28 -0.39 -5.19 0.16
C LYS A 28 1.06 -4.97 -0.25
N VAL A 29 1.29 -4.23 -1.33
CA VAL A 29 2.62 -3.83 -1.79
C VAL A 29 2.98 -2.49 -1.14
N PHE A 30 3.37 -2.53 0.13
CA PHE A 30 3.82 -1.36 0.89
C PHE A 30 5.26 -0.97 0.52
N PRO A 31 5.69 0.29 0.77
CA PRO A 31 7.03 0.76 0.40
C PRO A 31 8.16 -0.14 0.89
N ALA A 32 8.06 -0.67 2.11
CA ALA A 32 9.09 -1.55 2.66
C ALA A 32 9.21 -2.89 1.91
N LEU A 33 8.14 -3.40 1.27
CA LEU A 33 8.23 -4.60 0.43
C LEU A 33 8.98 -4.29 -0.87
N GLN A 34 8.72 -3.13 -1.49
CA GLN A 34 9.43 -2.71 -2.70
C GLN A 34 10.93 -2.49 -2.41
N ALA A 35 11.25 -1.85 -1.29
CA ALA A 35 12.62 -1.67 -0.84
C ALA A 35 13.31 -3.00 -0.51
N LEU A 36 12.58 -3.95 0.10
CA LEU A 36 13.11 -5.29 0.37
C LEU A 36 13.45 -6.04 -0.93
N ILE A 37 12.56 -6.04 -1.91
CA ILE A 37 12.79 -6.69 -3.21
C ILE A 37 14.04 -6.09 -3.89
N ALA A 38 14.15 -4.77 -3.92
CA ALA A 38 15.33 -4.09 -4.46
C ALA A 38 16.62 -4.48 -3.73
N ASN A 39 16.62 -4.44 -2.39
CA ASN A 39 17.77 -4.83 -1.59
C ASN A 39 18.17 -6.30 -1.82
N GLN A 40 17.22 -7.21 -2.07
CA GLN A 40 17.54 -8.61 -2.36
C GLN A 40 18.20 -8.79 -3.72
N HIS A 41 17.79 -8.05 -4.76
CA HIS A 41 18.48 -8.05 -6.04
C HIS A 41 19.94 -7.62 -5.89
N ASP A 42 20.18 -6.51 -5.18
CA ASP A 42 21.54 -6.01 -4.93
C ASP A 42 22.39 -7.04 -4.16
N LEU A 43 21.81 -7.68 -3.13
CA LEU A 43 22.49 -8.72 -2.35
C LEU A 43 22.82 -9.95 -3.20
N ILE A 44 21.93 -10.36 -4.11
CA ILE A 44 22.18 -11.48 -5.03
C ILE A 44 23.33 -11.12 -5.97
N GLU A 45 23.36 -9.90 -6.53
CA GLU A 45 24.45 -9.47 -7.42
C GLU A 45 25.80 -9.46 -6.70
N ILE A 46 25.88 -8.88 -5.51
CA ILE A 46 27.09 -8.87 -4.69
C ILE A 46 27.51 -10.31 -4.35
N SER A 47 26.55 -11.16 -3.99
CA SER A 47 26.82 -12.55 -3.62
C SER A 47 27.31 -13.39 -4.80
N LYS A 48 26.86 -13.12 -6.03
CA LYS A 48 27.39 -13.78 -7.23
C LYS A 48 28.87 -13.49 -7.46
N ILE A 49 29.34 -12.29 -7.07
CA ILE A 49 30.75 -11.90 -7.19
C ILE A 49 31.60 -12.56 -6.11
N HIS A 50 31.11 -12.59 -4.87
CA HIS A 50 31.92 -13.02 -3.71
C HIS A 50 31.76 -14.49 -3.32
N ALA A 51 30.69 -15.16 -3.77
CA ALA A 51 30.38 -16.56 -3.45
C ALA A 51 29.84 -17.32 -4.69
N PRO A 52 30.63 -17.43 -5.78
CA PRO A 52 30.20 -18.06 -7.03
C PRO A 52 29.82 -19.54 -6.86
N GLU A 53 30.35 -20.22 -5.85
CA GLU A 53 30.02 -21.61 -5.51
C GLU A 53 28.56 -21.79 -5.07
N LYS A 54 27.88 -20.71 -4.68
CA LYS A 54 26.46 -20.72 -4.30
C LYS A 54 25.52 -20.39 -5.46
N SER A 55 26.02 -20.35 -6.71
CA SER A 55 25.25 -19.94 -7.90
C SER A 55 23.88 -20.61 -8.00
N ILE A 56 23.80 -21.93 -7.79
CA ILE A 56 22.55 -22.69 -7.88
C ILE A 56 21.50 -22.19 -6.86
N PHE A 57 21.93 -21.88 -5.63
CA PHE A 57 21.05 -21.34 -4.60
C PHE A 57 20.64 -19.90 -4.89
N LEU A 58 21.56 -19.09 -5.44
CA LEU A 58 21.28 -17.72 -5.86
C LEU A 58 20.32 -17.67 -7.06
N GLU A 59 20.43 -18.62 -7.99
CA GLU A 59 19.50 -18.78 -9.12
C GLU A 59 18.11 -19.22 -8.65
N ALA A 60 18.04 -20.18 -7.73
CA ALA A 60 16.78 -20.58 -7.12
C ALA A 60 16.11 -19.41 -6.38
N HIS A 61 16.87 -18.65 -5.58
CA HIS A 61 16.34 -17.49 -4.88
C HIS A 61 15.88 -16.38 -5.84
N LEU A 62 16.61 -16.16 -6.94
CA LEU A 62 16.19 -15.23 -7.99
C LEU A 62 14.88 -15.67 -8.65
N ALA A 63 14.68 -16.96 -8.89
CA ALA A 63 13.44 -17.49 -9.44
C ALA A 63 12.25 -17.26 -8.50
N GLU A 64 12.43 -17.48 -7.19
CA GLU A 64 11.41 -17.17 -6.17
C GLU A 64 11.07 -15.67 -6.16
N LEU A 65 12.09 -14.81 -6.26
CA LEU A 65 11.90 -13.36 -6.28
C LEU A 65 11.12 -12.91 -7.54
N ILE A 66 11.40 -13.52 -8.69
CA ILE A 66 10.66 -13.30 -9.94
C ILE A 66 9.19 -13.72 -9.78
N GLU A 67 8.90 -14.83 -9.11
CA GLU A 67 7.51 -15.27 -8.87
C GLU A 67 6.72 -14.25 -8.03
N VAL A 68 7.37 -13.65 -7.02
CA VAL A 68 6.78 -12.56 -6.23
C VAL A 68 6.48 -11.34 -7.11
N GLU A 69 7.44 -10.91 -7.93
CA GLU A 69 7.27 -9.78 -8.86
C GLU A 69 6.17 -10.05 -9.90
N GLU A 70 6.10 -11.26 -10.45
CA GLU A 70 5.04 -11.66 -11.37
C GLU A 70 3.66 -11.59 -10.72
N THR A 71 3.55 -12.02 -9.47
CA THR A 71 2.29 -11.97 -8.72
C THR A 71 1.84 -10.52 -8.54
N ILE A 72 2.77 -9.63 -8.20
CA ILE A 72 2.52 -8.18 -8.12
C ILE A 72 2.10 -7.63 -9.49
N ALA A 73 2.79 -8.01 -10.56
CA ALA A 73 2.51 -7.56 -11.92
C ALA A 73 1.14 -8.03 -12.43
N LYS A 74 0.75 -9.28 -12.14
CA LYS A 74 -0.56 -9.85 -12.49
C LYS A 74 -1.69 -9.07 -11.81
N GLU A 75 -1.54 -8.74 -10.53
CA GLU A 75 -2.52 -7.94 -9.80
C GLU A 75 -2.55 -6.48 -10.26
N TYR A 76 -1.38 -5.91 -10.59
CA TYR A 76 -1.30 -4.58 -11.19
C TYR A 76 -2.02 -4.51 -12.53
N ALA A 77 -1.86 -5.51 -13.40
CA ALA A 77 -2.56 -5.60 -14.67
C ALA A 77 -4.09 -5.64 -14.48
N LYS A 78 -4.57 -6.44 -13.52
CA LYS A 78 -6.01 -6.48 -13.16
C LYS A 78 -6.51 -5.13 -12.67
N HIS A 79 -5.73 -4.43 -11.84
CA HIS A 79 -6.10 -3.10 -11.35
C HIS A 79 -6.15 -2.07 -12.48
N CYS A 80 -5.18 -2.08 -13.39
CA CYS A 80 -5.17 -1.23 -14.59
C CYS A 80 -6.38 -1.50 -15.49
N ALA A 81 -6.70 -2.76 -15.78
CA ALA A 81 -7.88 -3.13 -16.56
C ALA A 81 -9.18 -2.60 -15.93
N LYS A 82 -9.35 -2.78 -14.61
CA LYS A 82 -10.49 -2.21 -13.87
C LYS A 82 -10.55 -0.68 -13.95
N LYS A 83 -9.40 0.00 -13.84
CA LYS A 83 -9.30 1.47 -13.95
C LYS A 83 -9.69 1.95 -15.35
N GLU A 84 -9.31 1.22 -16.40
CA GLU A 84 -9.69 1.53 -17.79
C GLU A 84 -11.18 1.27 -18.06
N GLU A 85 -11.74 0.17 -17.58
CA GLU A 85 -13.19 -0.11 -17.69
C GLU A 85 -14.03 0.97 -17.00
N LEU A 86 -13.62 1.42 -15.81
CA LEU A 86 -14.27 2.52 -15.10
C LEU A 86 -14.21 3.83 -15.90
N LYS A 87 -13.08 4.14 -16.53
CA LYS A 87 -12.96 5.32 -17.40
C LYS A 87 -13.87 5.20 -18.63
N LYS A 88 -13.94 4.04 -19.27
CA LYS A 88 -14.81 3.80 -20.42
C LYS A 88 -16.29 3.97 -20.04
N LYS A 89 -16.73 3.37 -18.93
CA LYS A 89 -18.10 3.55 -18.41
C LYS A 89 -18.45 5.01 -18.10
N ARG A 90 -17.48 5.81 -17.61
CA ARG A 90 -17.69 7.26 -17.39
C ARG A 90 -17.82 8.02 -18.71
N GLN A 91 -16.95 7.73 -19.68
CA GLN A 91 -17.03 8.35 -21.01
C GLN A 91 -18.32 7.98 -21.74
N ASP A 92 -18.80 6.75 -21.59
CA ASP A 92 -20.06 6.31 -22.19
C ASP A 92 -21.25 7.05 -21.54
N LYS A 93 -21.26 7.22 -20.21
CA LYS A 93 -22.25 8.05 -19.50
C LYS A 93 -22.20 9.53 -19.92
N GLU A 94 -21.00 10.10 -20.04
CA GLU A 94 -20.84 11.49 -20.49
C GLU A 94 -21.30 11.69 -21.94
N LYS A 95 -21.03 10.73 -22.84
CA LYS A 95 -21.53 10.77 -24.23
C LYS A 95 -23.05 10.69 -24.30
N ILE A 96 -23.67 9.84 -23.48
CA ILE A 96 -25.13 9.70 -23.38
C ILE A 96 -25.76 11.02 -22.90
N ILE A 97 -25.22 11.66 -21.87
CA ILE A 97 -25.68 12.95 -21.35
C ILE A 97 -25.50 14.07 -22.38
N LYS A 98 -24.38 14.06 -23.13
CA LYS A 98 -24.06 15.09 -24.12
C LYS A 98 -24.84 14.93 -25.45
N SER A 99 -25.39 13.75 -25.71
CA SER A 99 -26.27 13.48 -26.86
C SER A 99 -27.76 13.76 -26.60
N MET A 100 -28.14 14.14 -25.38
CA MET A 100 -29.51 14.62 -25.13
C MET A 100 -29.67 16.03 -25.72
N PRO A 101 -30.69 16.26 -26.58
CA PRO A 101 -30.90 17.58 -27.15
C PRO A 101 -31.31 18.57 -26.05
N GLN A 102 -30.60 19.71 -25.98
CA GLN A 102 -31.08 20.87 -25.26
C GLN A 102 -32.26 21.44 -26.04
N SER A 103 -33.48 21.06 -25.66
CA SER A 103 -34.67 21.84 -25.99
C SER A 103 -34.98 22.73 -24.81
N ASP A 104 -34.84 24.04 -25.03
CA ASP A 104 -35.36 25.06 -24.15
C ASP A 104 -36.89 24.94 -24.01
N GLU A 105 -37.35 25.33 -22.81
CA GLU A 105 -38.73 25.65 -22.41
C GLU A 105 -39.72 24.52 -22.06
N THR A 106 -40.01 24.46 -20.76
CA THR A 106 -41.33 24.27 -20.12
C THR A 106 -42.36 23.40 -20.84
N ASN A 107 -42.56 22.16 -20.36
CA ASN A 107 -43.81 21.69 -19.76
C ASN A 107 -43.79 20.17 -19.56
N ASN A 108 -44.39 19.73 -18.45
CA ASN A 108 -44.82 18.38 -18.12
C ASN A 108 -45.03 17.44 -19.34
N LEU A 109 -44.28 16.34 -19.42
CA LEU A 109 -44.78 14.98 -19.69
C LEU A 109 -43.64 13.94 -19.74
N GLN A 110 -43.31 13.43 -18.56
CA GLN A 110 -43.19 12.00 -18.21
C GLN A 110 -42.83 10.99 -19.32
N PHE A 111 -41.57 10.55 -19.35
CA PHE A 111 -41.19 9.15 -19.56
C PHE A 111 -40.08 8.79 -18.57
N GLY A 112 -40.50 8.31 -17.40
CA GLY A 112 -39.63 7.94 -16.28
C GLY A 112 -39.62 6.43 -16.05
N TYR A 113 -38.53 5.82 -16.44
CA TYR A 113 -37.95 4.62 -15.83
C TYR A 113 -36.45 4.95 -15.80
N ASP A 114 -35.82 5.29 -14.67
CA ASP A 114 -35.57 4.38 -13.56
C ASP A 114 -34.97 5.17 -12.35
N GLU A 115 -35.58 6.31 -11.99
CA GLU A 115 -35.11 7.16 -10.88
C GLU A 115 -36.04 7.16 -9.67
N ARG A 116 -37.33 6.84 -9.87
CA ARG A 116 -38.33 6.74 -8.77
C ARG A 116 -38.20 5.48 -7.92
N VAL A 117 -37.50 4.45 -8.38
CA VAL A 117 -37.34 3.19 -7.63
C VAL A 117 -36.38 3.36 -6.46
N LYS A 118 -35.30 4.14 -6.64
CA LYS A 118 -34.31 4.42 -5.58
C LYS A 118 -34.85 5.36 -4.49
N GLU A 119 -35.64 6.36 -4.87
CA GLU A 119 -36.28 7.26 -3.90
C GLU A 119 -37.31 6.50 -3.04
N ASN A 120 -38.04 5.56 -3.63
CA ASN A 120 -38.97 4.70 -2.89
C ASN A 120 -38.25 3.69 -1.97
N GLU A 121 -37.14 3.09 -2.39
CA GLU A 121 -36.34 2.21 -1.51
C GLU A 121 -35.77 2.97 -0.31
N ALA A 122 -35.26 4.19 -0.51
CA ALA A 122 -34.77 5.03 0.59
C ALA A 122 -35.90 5.45 1.55
N LEU A 123 -37.09 5.76 1.03
CA LEU A 123 -38.28 6.04 1.84
C LEU A 123 -38.79 4.81 2.61
N LEU A 124 -38.75 3.63 2.00
CA LEU A 124 -39.14 2.38 2.64
C LEU A 124 -38.15 1.95 3.72
N ASP A 125 -36.85 2.17 3.51
CA ASP A 125 -35.80 1.92 4.51
C ASP A 125 -35.89 2.92 5.69
N GLU A 126 -36.21 4.20 5.41
CA GLU A 126 -36.50 5.19 6.46
C GLU A 126 -37.76 4.80 7.26
N MET A 127 -38.81 4.33 6.59
CA MET A 127 -40.03 3.86 7.24
C MET A 127 -39.79 2.58 8.06
N ALA A 128 -38.95 1.66 7.56
CA ALA A 128 -38.52 0.45 8.27
C ALA A 128 -37.68 0.78 9.51
N GLY A 129 -36.78 1.76 9.41
CA GLY A 129 -35.98 2.25 10.55
C GLY A 129 -36.84 2.88 11.66
N ARG A 130 -37.99 3.49 11.31
CA ARG A 130 -38.98 3.98 12.28
C ARG A 130 -39.84 2.87 12.90
N MET A 131 -40.16 1.82 12.14
CA MET A 131 -41.03 0.73 12.60
C MET A 131 -40.28 -0.38 13.36
N SER A 132 -38.99 -0.56 13.09
CA SER A 132 -38.14 -1.56 13.75
C SER A 132 -36.82 -0.93 14.18
N PRO A 133 -36.81 -0.14 15.27
CA PRO A 133 -35.56 0.26 15.90
C PRO A 133 -34.87 -1.03 16.32
N GLY A 134 -33.79 -1.40 15.64
CA GLY A 134 -33.09 -2.66 15.87
C GLY A 134 -32.84 -2.90 17.36
N LEU A 135 -32.92 -4.17 17.76
CA LEU A 135 -32.65 -4.60 19.14
C LEU A 135 -31.36 -3.94 19.67
N PRO A 136 -31.38 -3.32 20.87
CA PRO A 136 -30.25 -2.57 21.40
C PRO A 136 -29.08 -3.50 21.78
N SER A 137 -28.29 -3.89 20.77
CA SER A 137 -27.08 -4.71 20.89
C SER A 137 -25.92 -3.95 21.55
N ALA A 138 -26.08 -2.64 21.81
CA ALA A 138 -25.08 -1.80 22.47
C ALA A 138 -24.77 -2.24 23.92
N ARG A 139 -25.65 -3.02 24.57
CA ARG A 139 -25.40 -3.55 25.92
C ARG A 139 -24.43 -4.74 25.96
N PHE A 140 -24.12 -5.33 24.80
CA PHE A 140 -23.18 -6.45 24.68
C PHE A 140 -21.86 -6.05 23.98
N ALA A 141 -21.65 -4.75 23.69
CA ALA A 141 -20.37 -4.29 23.22
C ALA A 141 -19.33 -4.51 24.32
N ALA A 142 -18.48 -5.53 24.16
CA ALA A 142 -17.36 -5.80 25.03
C ALA A 142 -16.53 -4.50 25.17
N GLY A 143 -16.36 -4.04 26.41
CA GLY A 143 -15.64 -2.81 26.69
C GLY A 143 -14.28 -2.80 26.00
N VAL A 144 -14.07 -1.79 25.17
CA VAL A 144 -12.77 -1.52 24.54
C VAL A 144 -11.79 -1.25 25.68
N LYS A 145 -10.90 -2.21 25.93
CA LYS A 145 -9.77 -2.00 26.85
C LYS A 145 -8.97 -0.81 26.32
N PRO A 146 -8.60 0.17 27.18
CA PRO A 146 -7.77 1.28 26.73
C PRO A 146 -6.45 0.74 26.18
N PRO A 147 -5.91 1.32 25.10
CA PRO A 147 -4.64 0.89 24.56
C PRO A 147 -3.57 1.03 25.64
N LEU A 148 -2.84 -0.07 25.89
CA LEU A 148 -1.61 -0.06 26.66
C LEU A 148 -0.75 1.09 26.10
N LYS A 149 -0.39 2.04 26.96
CA LYS A 149 0.56 3.10 26.62
C LYS A 149 1.77 2.42 26.01
N GLN A 150 1.99 2.64 24.72
CA GLN A 150 3.24 2.29 24.09
C GLN A 150 4.27 3.15 24.81
N GLU A 151 5.06 2.53 25.69
CA GLU A 151 6.25 3.17 26.21
C GLU A 151 7.04 3.63 24.99
N ASP A 152 7.35 4.92 24.94
CA ASP A 152 8.17 5.53 23.89
C ASP A 152 9.43 4.68 23.76
N ARG A 153 9.46 3.85 22.72
CA ARG A 153 10.58 2.96 22.47
C ARG A 153 11.75 3.87 22.17
N ASP A 154 12.70 3.93 23.10
CA ASP A 154 13.89 4.75 23.01
C ASP A 154 14.68 4.39 21.74
N VAL A 155 14.41 5.15 20.67
CA VAL A 155 14.94 4.90 19.32
C VAL A 155 16.46 4.96 19.35
N ARG A 156 17.02 5.85 20.17
CA ARG A 156 18.46 5.97 20.41
C ARG A 156 19.04 4.66 20.94
N ARG A 157 18.44 4.10 22.00
CA ARG A 157 18.88 2.83 22.59
C ARG A 157 18.80 1.68 21.58
N ILE A 158 17.76 1.63 20.76
CA ILE A 158 17.58 0.60 19.73
C ILE A 158 18.65 0.74 18.65
N ALA A 159 18.89 1.96 18.15
CA ALA A 159 19.89 2.22 17.12
C ALA A 159 21.30 1.88 17.60
N ILE A 160 21.69 2.33 18.79
CA ILE A 160 23.00 2.00 19.39
C ILE A 160 23.15 0.48 19.54
N GLY A 161 22.14 -0.20 20.09
CA GLY A 161 22.17 -1.65 20.29
C GLY A 161 22.27 -2.44 18.97
N ALA A 162 21.58 -2.00 17.93
CA ALA A 162 21.65 -2.61 16.61
C ALA A 162 23.04 -2.44 15.98
N SER A 163 23.62 -1.24 16.05
CA SER A 163 24.96 -0.93 15.53
C SER A 163 26.05 -1.77 16.22
N ILE A 164 26.01 -1.86 17.56
CA ILE A 164 26.95 -2.70 18.32
C ILE A 164 26.82 -4.16 17.93
N LYS A 165 25.58 -4.68 17.80
CA LYS A 165 25.34 -6.08 17.46
C LYS A 165 25.83 -6.42 16.04
N ALA A 166 25.60 -5.52 15.08
CA ALA A 166 26.06 -5.68 13.71
C ALA A 166 27.60 -5.68 13.63
N LEU A 167 28.26 -4.73 14.29
CA LEU A 167 29.72 -4.62 14.28
C LEU A 167 30.40 -5.78 15.01
N ARG A 168 29.83 -6.26 16.12
CA ARG A 168 30.32 -7.46 16.82
C ARG A 168 30.22 -8.71 15.94
N ALA A 169 29.12 -8.87 15.20
CA ALA A 169 28.94 -9.98 14.27
C ALA A 169 29.91 -9.93 13.09
N LEU A 170 30.21 -8.73 12.58
CA LEU A 170 31.12 -8.50 11.45
C LEU A 170 32.59 -8.70 11.84
N LEU A 171 33.01 -8.17 12.99
CA LEU A 171 34.41 -8.18 13.42
C LEU A 171 34.80 -9.45 14.19
N GLY A 172 33.82 -10.23 14.68
CA GLY A 172 34.06 -11.43 15.47
C GLY A 172 34.74 -11.19 16.82
N ARG A 173 34.83 -9.93 17.27
CA ARG A 173 35.40 -9.50 18.56
C ARG A 173 34.50 -8.50 19.26
N GLU A 174 34.78 -8.24 20.54
CA GLU A 174 34.13 -7.14 21.27
C GLU A 174 34.70 -5.77 20.83
N LEU A 175 33.84 -4.75 20.90
CA LEU A 175 34.21 -3.38 20.57
C LEU A 175 34.90 -2.71 21.76
N ASN A 176 35.93 -1.91 21.46
CA ASN A 176 36.62 -1.10 22.47
C ASN A 176 35.77 0.12 22.86
N GLU A 177 36.03 0.69 24.04
CA GLU A 177 35.31 1.88 24.56
C GLU A 177 35.34 3.08 23.59
N GLN A 178 36.47 3.28 22.89
CA GLN A 178 36.61 4.33 21.88
C GLN A 178 35.67 4.11 20.69
N GLU A 179 35.54 2.84 20.24
CA GLU A 179 34.67 2.49 19.12
C GLU A 179 33.20 2.65 19.50
N LEU A 180 32.85 2.32 20.76
CA LEU A 180 31.50 2.55 21.30
C LEU A 180 31.15 4.04 21.36
N SER A 181 32.06 4.89 21.83
CA SER A 181 31.84 6.34 21.89
C SER A 181 31.65 6.97 20.51
N ILE A 182 32.38 6.49 19.50
CA ILE A 182 32.19 6.92 18.10
C ILE A 182 30.79 6.54 17.62
N ILE A 183 30.35 5.31 17.87
CA ILE A 183 29.00 4.83 17.48
C ILE A 183 27.92 5.69 18.15
N GLU A 184 28.06 6.01 19.42
CA GLU A 184 27.11 6.88 20.13
C GLU A 184 27.03 8.25 19.47
N SER A 185 28.18 8.90 19.24
CA SER A 185 28.22 10.23 18.59
C SER A 185 27.66 10.21 17.17
N GLN A 186 27.86 9.10 16.45
CA GLN A 186 27.40 8.95 15.08
C GLN A 186 25.90 8.69 15.05
N VAL A 187 25.36 7.84 15.94
CA VAL A 187 23.91 7.66 16.07
C VAL A 187 23.22 8.95 16.49
N ASP A 188 23.83 9.71 17.42
CA ASP A 188 23.31 11.00 17.87
C ASP A 188 23.33 12.07 16.76
N SER A 189 24.19 11.95 15.75
CA SER A 189 24.20 12.85 14.59
C SER A 189 23.08 12.59 13.57
N TYR A 190 22.46 11.41 13.62
CA TYR A 190 21.41 10.99 12.68
C TYR A 190 19.99 11.04 13.27
N LEU A 191 19.86 11.32 14.57
CA LEU A 191 18.59 11.47 15.29
C LEU A 191 18.31 12.94 15.61
#